data_AF-A0A349J7L6-F1
#
_entry.id   AF-A0A349J7L6-F1
#
_cell.length_a   1.000
_cell.length_b   1.000
_cell.length_c   1.000
_cell.angle_alpha   90.00
_cell.angle_beta   90.00
_cell.angle_gamma   90.00
#
_symmetry.space_group_name_H-M   'P 1'
#
loop_
_entity.id
_entity.type
_entity.pdbx_description
1 polymer ?
#
loop_
_entity_poly.entity_id
_entity_poly.type
_entity_poly.pdbx_seq_one_letter_code
_entity_poly.pdbx_strand_id
1 'polypeptide(L)'
;IHRERQLLKQGGTLLLAVAPGASVDLAGLDLKRPAKLLCLGAACNRPGFTCSELAALKPGSVDDLIVVGADPAFLESLWPLVATDGLTILALAGGSFGRPVSTPVGRVHYGNVRIVGTTGNQPAKALATIPASGEVRSGDRVHVIGAAGPMGSMAVLRLVSLVTPQTSVEGSDMNDERLGVLGAKAEPVAKRRGLPFRLFNPKAGGKLGGAARYHMVMVPVPAVVAGAVTDSADGGIINIFAGIPSEISGPIDLDAYCRKGLYFIGTSGSTMEDMQVVLGKVLADQLDTNLSVGAITGFGGAIEGLDAVKTGKISGKILVYPDLGDFPLMSVEAVVAKYPSVGPKLRDGCWTRDAEVELLRVAKS
;
A
#
# COMPACT_ATOMS: atom_id res chain seq x y z
N ILE A 1 -14.35 -6.26 2.24
CA ILE A 1 -13.08 -6.05 2.97
C ILE A 1 -12.24 -7.29 2.77
N HIS A 2 -11.14 -7.15 2.04
CA HIS A 2 -10.17 -8.22 1.81
C HIS A 2 -9.59 -8.75 3.13
N ARG A 3 -9.47 -10.07 3.26
CA ARG A 3 -8.87 -10.73 4.43
C ARG A 3 -7.52 -11.29 4.05
N GLU A 4 -6.50 -11.04 4.87
CA GLU A 4 -5.17 -11.58 4.62
C GLU A 4 -5.10 -13.08 4.94
N ARG A 5 -4.26 -13.80 4.19
CA ARG A 5 -4.00 -15.22 4.45
C ARG A 5 -3.12 -15.36 5.70
N GLN A 6 -3.70 -15.91 6.76
CA GLN A 6 -3.00 -16.15 8.05
C GLN A 6 -2.53 -17.60 8.24
N LEU A 7 -2.79 -18.47 7.26
CA LEU A 7 -2.49 -19.89 7.30
C LEU A 7 -1.66 -20.32 6.10
N LEU A 8 -0.98 -21.46 6.22
CA LEU A 8 -0.32 -22.11 5.09
C LEU A 8 -1.34 -22.42 3.97
N LYS A 9 -0.89 -22.37 2.71
CA LYS A 9 -1.75 -22.57 1.55
C LYS A 9 -2.23 -24.02 1.49
N GLN A 10 -3.56 -24.19 1.45
CA GLN A 10 -4.16 -25.50 1.27
C GLN A 10 -3.80 -26.04 -0.12
N GLY A 11 -3.29 -27.27 -0.17
CA GLY A 11 -2.84 -27.92 -1.40
C GLY A 11 -1.57 -27.34 -2.03
N GLY A 12 -0.92 -26.36 -1.38
CA GLY A 12 0.26 -25.67 -1.90
C GLY A 12 1.57 -26.44 -1.70
N THR A 13 2.65 -25.85 -2.18
CA THR A 13 4.03 -26.29 -1.94
C THR A 13 4.65 -25.44 -0.84
N LEU A 14 5.00 -26.08 0.28
CA LEU A 14 5.78 -25.47 1.34
C LEU A 14 7.25 -25.86 1.20
N LEU A 15 8.14 -24.88 1.26
CA LEU A 15 9.58 -25.08 1.33
C LEU A 15 10.13 -24.62 2.68
N LEU A 16 10.79 -25.53 3.39
CA LEU A 16 11.53 -25.26 4.63
C LEU A 16 13.03 -25.16 4.34
N ALA A 17 13.57 -23.95 4.35
CA ALA A 17 14.97 -23.66 4.15
C ALA A 17 15.63 -23.28 5.48
N VAL A 18 16.59 -24.10 5.95
CA VAL A 18 17.27 -23.87 7.25
C VAL A 18 18.75 -23.63 7.01
N ALA A 19 19.23 -22.46 7.42
CA ALA A 19 20.64 -22.10 7.35
C ALA A 19 21.50 -22.99 8.27
N PRO A 20 22.79 -23.19 7.97
CA PRO A 20 23.69 -23.97 8.83
C PRO A 20 23.69 -23.47 10.28
N GLY A 21 23.59 -24.38 11.24
CA GLY A 21 23.61 -24.07 12.68
C GLY A 21 22.30 -23.50 13.25
N ALA A 22 21.30 -23.18 12.43
CA ALA A 22 20.01 -22.72 12.90
C ALA A 22 19.13 -23.89 13.36
N SER A 23 18.37 -23.68 14.45
CA SER A 23 17.33 -24.62 14.90
C SER A 23 15.95 -24.10 14.51
N VAL A 24 15.01 -25.01 14.26
CA VAL A 24 13.62 -24.68 13.96
C VAL A 24 12.65 -25.50 14.80
N ASP A 25 11.68 -24.80 15.39
CA ASP A 25 10.52 -25.39 16.02
C ASP A 25 9.28 -25.10 15.17
N LEU A 26 8.67 -26.17 14.63
CA LEU A 26 7.50 -26.10 13.75
C LEU A 26 6.18 -26.21 14.52
N ALA A 27 6.22 -26.23 15.87
CA ALA A 27 5.01 -26.26 16.68
C ALA A 27 4.07 -25.09 16.32
N GLY A 28 2.77 -25.39 16.27
CA GLY A 28 1.73 -24.43 15.89
C GLY A 28 1.52 -24.24 14.38
N LEU A 29 2.31 -24.89 13.52
CA LEU A 29 2.05 -24.94 12.08
C LEU A 29 1.18 -26.14 11.71
N ASP A 30 0.14 -25.91 10.90
CA ASP A 30 -0.66 -26.98 10.31
C ASP A 30 -0.02 -27.50 9.01
N LEU A 31 0.95 -28.41 9.17
CA LEU A 31 1.68 -29.03 8.05
C LEU A 31 0.82 -30.01 7.22
N LYS A 32 -0.45 -30.22 7.55
CA LYS A 32 -1.39 -31.02 6.74
C LYS A 32 -2.02 -30.21 5.61
N ARG A 33 -1.93 -28.87 5.64
CA ARG A 33 -2.51 -28.01 4.61
C ARG A 33 -1.76 -28.09 3.28
N PRO A 34 -0.41 -27.94 3.24
CA PRO A 34 0.32 -28.06 1.99
C PRO A 34 0.26 -29.49 1.45
N ALA A 35 0.18 -29.65 0.13
CA ALA A 35 0.25 -30.96 -0.52
C ALA A 35 1.69 -31.45 -0.64
N LYS A 36 2.67 -30.54 -0.68
CA LYS A 36 4.09 -30.84 -0.83
C LYS A 36 4.89 -30.15 0.27
N LEU A 37 5.73 -30.93 0.95
CA LEU A 37 6.66 -30.46 1.97
C LEU A 37 8.08 -30.70 1.48
N LEU A 38 8.75 -29.64 1.06
CA LEU A 38 10.14 -29.67 0.57
C LEU A 38 11.07 -29.05 1.59
N CYS A 39 12.33 -29.46 1.62
CA CYS A 39 13.33 -28.80 2.45
C CYS A 39 14.68 -28.60 1.74
N LEU A 40 15.43 -27.60 2.22
CA LEU A 40 16.79 -27.26 1.77
C LEU A 40 17.73 -27.10 2.97
N GLY A 41 19.02 -27.30 2.74
CA GLY A 41 20.08 -27.01 3.71
C GLY A 41 20.04 -27.94 4.91
N ALA A 42 20.19 -27.39 6.12
CA ALA A 42 20.25 -28.17 7.36
C ALA A 42 18.94 -28.92 7.69
N ALA A 43 17.85 -28.67 6.94
CA ALA A 43 16.58 -29.35 7.10
C ALA A 43 16.47 -30.70 6.37
N CYS A 44 17.46 -31.11 5.57
CA CYS A 44 17.38 -32.32 4.74
C CYS A 44 17.22 -33.65 5.50
N ASN A 45 17.46 -33.66 6.81
CA ASN A 45 17.25 -34.83 7.67
C ASN A 45 15.90 -34.80 8.43
N ARG A 46 15.01 -33.86 8.12
CA ARG A 46 13.79 -33.66 8.90
C ARG A 46 12.66 -34.61 8.46
N PRO A 47 12.04 -35.37 9.38
CA PRO A 47 10.95 -36.28 9.05
C PRO A 47 9.76 -35.55 8.40
N GLY A 48 9.15 -36.18 7.39
CA GLY A 48 7.98 -35.66 6.68
C GLY A 48 8.29 -34.64 5.58
N PHE A 49 9.56 -34.29 5.38
CA PHE A 49 10.00 -33.39 4.30
C PHE A 49 10.84 -34.14 3.27
N THR A 50 10.68 -33.76 2.00
CA THR A 50 11.52 -34.23 0.91
C THR A 50 12.65 -33.25 0.68
N CYS A 51 13.89 -33.67 0.96
CA CYS A 51 15.09 -32.88 0.64
C CYS A 51 15.16 -32.61 -0.87
N SER A 52 15.45 -31.37 -1.23
CA SER A 52 15.63 -30.92 -2.62
C SER A 52 16.97 -30.20 -2.75
N GLU A 53 17.42 -30.02 -3.98
CA GLU A 53 18.52 -29.11 -4.30
C GLU A 53 17.95 -27.81 -4.84
N LEU A 54 18.58 -26.67 -4.52
CA LEU A 54 18.11 -25.35 -4.95
C LEU A 54 17.94 -25.28 -6.47
N ALA A 55 18.89 -25.86 -7.23
CA ALA A 55 18.88 -25.91 -8.69
C ALA A 55 17.74 -26.75 -9.29
N ALA A 56 17.12 -27.65 -8.51
CA ALA A 56 16.01 -28.48 -8.97
C ALA A 56 14.64 -27.78 -8.81
N LEU A 57 14.58 -26.68 -8.05
CA LEU A 57 13.35 -25.95 -7.78
C LEU A 57 13.09 -24.90 -8.87
N LYS A 58 11.86 -24.86 -9.37
CA LYS A 58 11.48 -23.92 -10.42
C LYS A 58 11.15 -22.55 -9.81
N PRO A 59 11.49 -21.43 -10.48
CA PRO A 59 11.01 -20.12 -10.08
C PRO A 59 9.48 -20.09 -9.95
N GLY A 60 8.97 -19.41 -8.93
CA GLY A 60 7.54 -19.29 -8.67
C GLY A 60 6.82 -20.60 -8.29
N SER A 61 7.54 -21.64 -7.87
CA SER A 61 6.95 -22.94 -7.51
C SER A 61 6.63 -23.12 -6.03
N VAL A 62 6.99 -22.16 -5.17
CA VAL A 62 6.84 -22.25 -3.71
C VAL A 62 5.75 -21.29 -3.23
N ASP A 63 4.68 -21.84 -2.66
CA ASP A 63 3.55 -21.07 -2.15
C ASP A 63 3.78 -20.53 -0.73
N ASP A 64 4.46 -21.32 0.10
CA ASP A 64 4.86 -20.96 1.46
C ASP A 64 6.36 -21.23 1.64
N LEU A 65 7.14 -20.19 1.87
CA LEU A 65 8.59 -20.29 2.09
C LEU A 65 8.90 -20.02 3.55
N ILE A 66 9.35 -21.02 4.29
CA ILE A 66 9.88 -20.84 5.65
C ILE A 66 11.40 -20.76 5.56
N VAL A 67 11.98 -19.64 5.99
CA VAL A 67 13.44 -19.46 6.08
C VAL A 67 13.85 -19.33 7.54
N VAL A 68 14.80 -20.16 7.96
CA VAL A 68 15.28 -20.20 9.34
C VAL A 68 16.77 -19.89 9.41
N GLY A 69 17.12 -18.97 10.30
CA GLY A 69 18.45 -18.39 10.42
C GLY A 69 18.52 -17.02 9.74
N ALA A 70 19.69 -16.38 9.88
CA ALA A 70 19.89 -15.00 9.48
C ALA A 70 21.04 -14.84 8.46
N ASP A 71 21.11 -15.75 7.48
CA ASP A 71 22.03 -15.62 6.34
C ASP A 71 21.36 -14.82 5.22
N PRO A 72 21.84 -13.59 4.94
CA PRO A 72 21.19 -12.72 3.96
C PRO A 72 21.40 -13.21 2.51
N ALA A 73 22.56 -13.81 2.20
CA ALA A 73 22.82 -14.31 0.85
C ALA A 73 21.97 -15.54 0.56
N PHE A 74 21.78 -16.40 1.57
CA PHE A 74 20.89 -17.54 1.46
C PHE A 74 19.45 -17.09 1.22
N LEU A 75 18.92 -16.15 2.00
CA LEU A 75 17.57 -15.62 1.80
C LEU A 75 17.39 -14.98 0.42
N GLU A 76 18.36 -14.16 -0.02
CA GLU A 76 18.34 -13.50 -1.33
C GLU A 76 18.25 -14.51 -2.50
N SER A 77 18.89 -15.68 -2.36
CA SER A 77 18.84 -16.75 -3.35
C SER A 77 17.47 -17.44 -3.47
N LEU A 78 16.61 -17.33 -2.45
CA LEU A 78 15.32 -18.04 -2.38
C LEU A 78 14.15 -17.21 -2.95
N TRP A 79 14.29 -15.89 -3.09
CA TRP A 79 13.22 -15.03 -3.61
C TRP A 79 12.65 -15.44 -4.97
N PRO A 80 13.45 -15.91 -5.95
CA PRO A 80 12.92 -16.35 -7.23
C PRO A 80 11.95 -17.53 -7.13
N LEU A 81 12.04 -18.35 -6.07
CA LEU A 81 11.19 -19.53 -5.89
C LEU A 81 9.77 -19.19 -5.45
N VAL A 82 9.58 -18.06 -4.77
CA VAL A 82 8.29 -17.65 -4.20
C VAL A 82 7.30 -17.42 -5.33
N ALA A 83 6.13 -18.07 -5.26
CA ALA A 83 5.04 -17.96 -6.22
C ALA A 83 4.31 -16.61 -6.14
N THR A 84 3.46 -16.33 -7.12
CA THR A 84 2.39 -15.33 -6.95
C THR A 84 1.48 -15.75 -5.80
N ASP A 85 1.01 -14.78 -5.01
CA ASP A 85 0.32 -15.01 -3.74
C ASP A 85 1.17 -15.77 -2.72
N GLY A 86 2.50 -15.78 -2.87
CA GLY A 86 3.41 -16.49 -1.98
C GLY A 86 3.52 -15.83 -0.60
N LEU A 87 3.73 -16.65 0.43
CA LEU A 87 4.00 -16.19 1.79
C LEU A 87 5.39 -16.63 2.22
N THR A 88 6.25 -15.67 2.55
CA THR A 88 7.55 -15.94 3.16
C THR A 88 7.47 -15.71 4.68
N ILE A 89 7.95 -16.68 5.44
CA ILE A 89 7.93 -16.72 6.90
C ILE A 89 9.38 -16.84 7.38
N LEU A 90 9.88 -15.76 7.98
CA LEU A 90 11.23 -15.68 8.50
C LEU A 90 11.27 -16.06 9.98
N ALA A 91 12.21 -16.91 10.37
CA ALA A 91 12.49 -17.22 11.77
C ALA A 91 14.00 -17.06 12.00
N LEU A 92 14.41 -15.95 12.59
CA LEU A 92 15.85 -15.61 12.70
C LEU A 92 16.61 -16.53 13.67
N ALA A 93 15.90 -17.29 14.51
CA ALA A 93 16.47 -18.24 15.46
C ALA A 93 17.52 -17.60 16.40
N GLY A 94 17.28 -16.36 16.82
CA GLY A 94 18.18 -15.57 17.66
C GLY A 94 19.31 -14.85 16.90
N GLY A 95 19.44 -15.07 15.59
CA GLY A 95 20.38 -14.36 14.72
C GLY A 95 19.90 -12.98 14.28
N SER A 96 20.76 -12.30 13.53
CA SER A 96 20.51 -11.02 12.85
C SER A 96 21.25 -11.03 11.52
N PHE A 97 20.61 -10.51 10.47
CA PHE A 97 21.21 -10.41 9.13
C PHE A 97 22.40 -9.44 9.12
N GLY A 98 22.44 -8.47 10.03
CA GLY A 98 23.55 -7.54 10.21
C GLY A 98 23.71 -6.51 9.09
N ARG A 99 22.86 -6.58 8.05
CA ARG A 99 22.77 -5.62 6.94
C ARG A 99 21.34 -5.61 6.37
N PRO A 100 20.97 -4.55 5.64
CA PRO A 100 19.78 -4.59 4.79
C PRO A 100 19.86 -5.73 3.78
N VAL A 101 18.73 -6.43 3.59
CA VAL A 101 18.57 -7.56 2.68
C VAL A 101 17.84 -7.11 1.42
N SER A 102 18.34 -7.50 0.25
CA SER A 102 17.65 -7.25 -1.02
C SER A 102 16.33 -8.02 -1.03
N THR A 103 15.23 -7.31 -0.85
CA THR A 103 13.89 -7.88 -0.66
C THR A 103 12.98 -7.47 -1.83
N PRO A 104 12.17 -8.39 -2.42
CA PRO A 104 11.41 -8.13 -3.64
C PRO A 104 10.15 -7.27 -3.38
N VAL A 105 10.34 -6.01 -3.01
CA VAL A 105 9.27 -5.07 -2.64
C VAL A 105 8.26 -4.83 -3.77
N GLY A 106 8.66 -4.89 -5.05
CA GLY A 106 7.73 -4.78 -6.18
C GLY A 106 6.75 -5.94 -6.27
N ARG A 107 7.16 -7.14 -5.85
CA ARG A 107 6.29 -8.33 -5.83
C ARG A 107 5.25 -8.29 -4.72
N VAL A 108 5.40 -7.42 -3.72
CA VAL A 108 4.36 -7.22 -2.70
C VAL A 108 3.09 -6.66 -3.33
N HIS A 109 3.22 -5.69 -4.24
CA HIS A 109 2.08 -5.04 -4.90
C HIS A 109 1.51 -5.86 -6.06
N TYR A 110 2.34 -6.24 -7.02
CA TYR A 110 1.89 -6.91 -8.25
C TYR A 110 1.88 -8.43 -8.18
N GLY A 111 2.70 -9.02 -7.30
CA GLY A 111 2.76 -10.47 -7.09
C GLY A 111 1.98 -10.95 -5.88
N ASN A 112 1.34 -10.04 -5.14
CA ASN A 112 0.66 -10.30 -3.87
C ASN A 112 1.52 -11.10 -2.87
N VAL A 113 2.84 -10.95 -2.95
CA VAL A 113 3.76 -11.65 -2.05
C VAL A 113 3.70 -11.02 -0.67
N ARG A 114 3.67 -11.86 0.37
CA ARG A 114 3.69 -11.44 1.77
C ARG A 114 4.94 -11.93 2.45
N ILE A 115 5.46 -11.12 3.36
CA ILE A 115 6.63 -11.45 4.17
C ILE A 115 6.26 -11.21 5.63
N VAL A 116 6.51 -12.18 6.49
CA VAL A 116 6.40 -12.04 7.95
C VAL A 116 7.62 -12.63 8.60
N GLY A 117 7.89 -12.20 9.82
CA GLY A 117 9.06 -12.70 10.51
C GLY A 117 8.97 -12.65 12.03
N THR A 118 9.83 -13.43 12.67
CA THR A 118 10.04 -13.44 14.11
C THR A 118 11.53 -13.53 14.41
N THR A 119 11.96 -12.95 15.52
CA THR A 119 13.35 -13.06 15.99
C THR A 119 13.67 -14.44 16.56
N GLY A 120 12.66 -15.22 16.95
CA GLY A 120 12.81 -16.58 17.47
C GLY A 120 12.93 -17.66 16.39
N ASN A 121 12.85 -18.92 16.81
CA ASN A 121 12.94 -20.10 15.95
C ASN A 121 11.58 -20.76 15.64
N GLN A 122 10.47 -20.12 16.01
CA GLN A 122 9.10 -20.63 15.84
C GLN A 122 8.34 -19.85 14.75
N PRO A 123 8.26 -20.35 13.50
CA PRO A 123 7.62 -19.62 12.40
C PRO A 123 6.13 -19.35 12.64
N ALA A 124 5.44 -20.17 13.45
CA ALA A 124 4.05 -19.92 13.84
C ALA A 124 3.86 -18.57 14.54
N LYS A 125 4.87 -18.07 15.27
CA LYS A 125 4.82 -16.72 15.88
C LYS A 125 4.82 -15.61 14.84
N ALA A 126 5.52 -15.79 13.73
CA ALA A 126 5.50 -14.84 12.61
C ALA A 126 4.15 -14.86 11.88
N LEU A 127 3.54 -16.04 11.70
CA LEU A 127 2.19 -16.12 11.12
C LEU A 127 1.14 -15.40 11.98
N ALA A 128 1.26 -15.49 13.31
CA ALA A 128 0.34 -14.84 14.24
C ALA A 128 0.37 -13.30 14.19
N THR A 129 1.41 -12.68 13.60
CA THR A 129 1.46 -11.22 13.42
C THR A 129 0.74 -10.73 12.17
N ILE A 130 0.34 -11.64 11.27
CA ILE A 130 -0.40 -11.27 10.06
C ILE A 130 -1.74 -10.63 10.48
N PRO A 131 -2.04 -9.39 10.06
CA PRO A 131 -3.30 -8.74 10.40
C PRO A 131 -4.49 -9.44 9.75
N ALA A 132 -5.69 -9.28 10.31
CA ALA A 132 -6.90 -9.82 9.68
C ALA A 132 -7.21 -9.16 8.31
N SER A 133 -6.82 -7.90 8.15
CA SER A 133 -6.97 -7.10 6.92
C SER A 133 -5.88 -6.04 6.84
N GLY A 134 -5.60 -5.54 5.64
CA GLY A 134 -4.72 -4.39 5.41
C GLY A 134 -5.28 -3.01 5.72
N GLU A 135 -6.46 -2.88 6.32
CA GLU A 135 -7.06 -1.58 6.64
C GLU A 135 -6.41 -0.91 7.86
N VAL A 136 -6.51 0.42 7.89
CA VAL A 136 -6.13 1.23 9.05
C VAL A 136 -6.97 0.86 10.27
N ARG A 137 -6.32 0.71 11.41
CA ARG A 137 -6.97 0.36 12.69
C ARG A 137 -7.31 1.63 13.47
N SER A 138 -8.29 1.51 14.37
CA SER A 138 -8.60 2.60 15.30
C SER A 138 -7.39 2.90 16.19
N GLY A 139 -7.06 4.18 16.36
CA GLY A 139 -5.91 4.61 17.15
C GLY A 139 -4.57 4.58 16.41
N ASP A 140 -4.52 4.11 15.16
CA ASP A 140 -3.28 4.14 14.39
C ASP A 140 -2.79 5.57 14.16
N ARG A 141 -1.47 5.77 14.22
CA ARG A 141 -0.81 6.91 13.58
C ARG A 141 -0.49 6.54 12.14
N VAL A 142 -1.14 7.21 11.20
CA VAL A 142 -1.04 6.96 9.77
C VAL A 142 -0.10 7.95 9.12
N HIS A 143 0.82 7.46 8.29
CA HIS A 143 1.69 8.27 7.45
C HIS A 143 1.44 7.97 5.97
N VAL A 144 1.00 8.97 5.20
CA VAL A 144 0.90 8.88 3.73
C VAL A 144 2.13 9.54 3.12
N ILE A 145 2.96 8.76 2.40
CA ILE A 145 4.19 9.25 1.76
C ILE A 145 3.92 9.48 0.29
N GLY A 146 4.21 10.68 -0.25
CA GLY A 146 3.72 11.12 -1.56
C GLY A 146 2.27 11.58 -1.51
N ALA A 147 1.89 12.19 -0.39
CA ALA A 147 0.53 12.55 -0.04
C ALA A 147 -0.13 13.50 -1.05
N ALA A 148 0.64 14.34 -1.75
CA ALA A 148 0.08 15.33 -2.67
C ALA A 148 0.11 14.88 -4.15
N GLY A 149 0.55 13.64 -4.41
CA GLY A 149 0.38 13.01 -5.73
C GLY A 149 -1.08 12.63 -6.03
N PRO A 150 -1.37 12.18 -7.26
CA PRO A 150 -2.74 11.81 -7.66
C PRO A 150 -3.38 10.76 -6.75
N MET A 151 -2.67 9.66 -6.45
CA MET A 151 -3.19 8.62 -5.56
C MET A 151 -3.03 8.97 -4.07
N GLY A 152 -1.98 9.70 -3.71
CA GLY A 152 -1.76 10.12 -2.32
C GLY A 152 -2.86 11.05 -1.82
N SER A 153 -3.29 12.00 -2.66
CA SER A 153 -4.34 12.95 -2.28
C SER A 153 -5.66 12.24 -2.03
N MET A 154 -6.00 11.25 -2.87
CA MET A 154 -7.16 10.38 -2.67
C MET A 154 -7.07 9.59 -1.37
N ALA A 155 -5.91 9.04 -1.06
CA ALA A 155 -5.70 8.29 0.16
C ALA A 155 -5.86 9.17 1.40
N VAL A 156 -5.27 10.37 1.39
CA VAL A 156 -5.45 11.35 2.47
C VAL A 156 -6.93 11.71 2.63
N LEU A 157 -7.62 12.08 1.54
CA LEU A 157 -9.04 12.43 1.57
C LEU A 157 -9.91 11.28 2.09
N ARG A 158 -9.65 10.05 1.64
CA ARG A 158 -10.33 8.83 2.14
C ARG A 158 -10.10 8.66 3.64
N LEU A 159 -8.85 8.78 4.08
CA LEU A 159 -8.48 8.58 5.47
C LEU A 159 -9.15 9.62 6.35
N VAL A 160 -9.02 10.91 6.03
CA VAL A 160 -9.64 11.97 6.84
C VAL A 160 -11.16 11.89 6.85
N SER A 161 -11.78 11.27 5.85
CA SER A 161 -13.24 11.07 5.79
C SER A 161 -13.73 9.83 6.55
N LEU A 162 -12.95 8.75 6.60
CA LEU A 162 -13.45 7.44 7.03
C LEU A 162 -12.84 6.89 8.33
N VAL A 163 -11.62 7.28 8.70
CA VAL A 163 -10.98 6.71 9.91
C VAL A 163 -11.63 7.24 11.18
N THR A 164 -11.43 6.53 12.30
CA THR A 164 -11.98 6.94 13.59
C THR A 164 -11.25 8.20 14.13
N PRO A 165 -11.90 9.10 14.88
CA PRO A 165 -11.24 10.30 15.45
C PRO A 165 -10.03 10.03 16.35
N GLN A 166 -9.88 8.80 16.87
CA GLN A 166 -8.71 8.37 17.65
C GLN A 166 -7.45 8.14 16.78
N THR A 167 -7.62 8.01 15.46
CA THR A 167 -6.53 7.85 14.49
C THR A 167 -5.93 9.22 14.16
N SER A 168 -4.63 9.32 13.94
CA SER A 168 -4.00 10.56 13.44
C SER A 168 -3.46 10.35 12.03
N VAL A 169 -3.58 11.35 11.15
CA VAL A 169 -3.13 11.26 9.76
C VAL A 169 -2.06 12.33 9.49
N GLU A 170 -0.86 11.89 9.13
CA GLU A 170 0.22 12.75 8.67
C GLU A 170 0.50 12.47 7.18
N GLY A 171 0.54 13.51 6.34
CA GLY A 171 0.87 13.39 4.92
C GLY A 171 2.18 14.09 4.60
N SER A 172 3.08 13.42 3.86
CA SER A 172 4.34 14.01 3.40
C SER A 172 4.44 14.04 1.89
N ASP A 173 4.95 15.15 1.34
CA ASP A 173 5.27 15.30 -0.07
C ASP A 173 6.45 16.28 -0.22
N MET A 174 7.13 16.26 -1.37
CA MET A 174 8.29 17.12 -1.61
C MET A 174 7.90 18.50 -2.19
N ASN A 175 6.63 18.67 -2.58
CA ASN A 175 6.13 19.89 -3.23
C ASN A 175 5.13 20.63 -2.31
N ASP A 176 5.53 21.81 -1.82
CA ASP A 176 4.74 22.63 -0.90
C ASP A 176 3.45 23.18 -1.54
N GLU A 177 3.49 23.52 -2.84
CA GLU A 177 2.31 24.01 -3.56
C GLU A 177 1.24 22.92 -3.63
N ARG A 178 1.63 21.69 -3.97
CA ARG A 178 0.72 20.54 -3.99
C ARG A 178 0.20 20.20 -2.59
N LEU A 179 1.04 20.32 -1.56
CA LEU A 179 0.60 20.17 -0.16
C LEU A 179 -0.44 21.24 0.22
N GLY A 180 -0.26 22.48 -0.22
CA GLY A 180 -1.23 23.57 -0.01
C GLY A 180 -2.58 23.26 -0.64
N VAL A 181 -2.59 22.79 -1.90
CA VAL A 181 -3.82 22.35 -2.59
C VAL A 181 -4.52 21.21 -1.85
N LEU A 182 -3.76 20.22 -1.37
CA LEU A 182 -4.31 19.12 -0.59
C LEU A 182 -4.85 19.60 0.77
N GLY A 183 -4.13 20.47 1.46
CA GLY A 183 -4.50 21.03 2.76
C GLY A 183 -5.84 21.77 2.69
N ALA A 184 -6.01 22.62 1.67
CA ALA A 184 -7.26 23.34 1.43
C ALA A 184 -8.50 22.43 1.34
N LYS A 185 -8.32 21.18 0.89
CA LYS A 185 -9.39 20.17 0.76
C LYS A 185 -9.53 19.28 2.00
N ALA A 186 -8.41 18.83 2.57
CA ALA A 186 -8.40 17.83 3.64
C ALA A 186 -8.57 18.41 5.05
N GLU A 187 -8.03 19.61 5.32
CA GLU A 187 -8.08 20.23 6.66
C GLU A 187 -9.51 20.54 7.12
N PRO A 188 -10.42 21.08 6.29
CA PRO A 188 -11.81 21.30 6.70
C PRO A 188 -12.52 20.00 7.09
N VAL A 189 -12.26 18.92 6.34
CA VAL A 189 -12.83 17.58 6.62
C VAL A 189 -12.29 17.04 7.95
N ALA A 190 -10.98 17.09 8.15
CA ALA A 190 -10.35 16.63 9.39
C ALA A 190 -10.86 17.41 10.61
N LYS A 191 -10.94 18.75 10.50
CA LYS A 191 -11.44 19.62 11.58
C LYS A 191 -12.89 19.32 11.96
N ARG A 192 -13.79 19.16 10.97
CA ARG A 192 -15.19 18.79 11.22
C ARG A 192 -15.33 17.45 11.94
N ARG A 193 -14.40 16.53 11.74
CA ARG A 193 -14.40 15.20 12.36
C ARG A 193 -13.55 15.11 13.65
N GLY A 194 -12.92 16.21 14.07
CA GLY A 194 -12.03 16.23 15.23
C GLY A 194 -10.79 15.33 15.08
N LEU A 195 -10.33 15.11 13.85
CA LEU A 195 -9.23 14.21 13.52
C LEU A 195 -7.89 14.95 13.54
N PRO A 196 -6.87 14.49 14.31
CA PRO A 196 -5.52 15.04 14.22
C PRO A 196 -4.94 14.84 12.81
N PHE A 197 -4.68 15.94 12.12
CA PHE A 197 -4.19 15.94 10.74
C PHE A 197 -3.06 16.94 10.55
N ARG A 198 -2.01 16.54 9.80
CA ARG A 198 -0.89 17.42 9.46
C ARG A 198 -0.27 17.06 8.11
N LEU A 199 0.06 18.08 7.33
CA LEU A 199 0.90 17.93 6.13
C LEU A 199 2.29 18.51 6.39
N PHE A 200 3.33 17.90 5.83
CA PHE A 200 4.69 18.43 5.95
C PHE A 200 5.57 18.07 4.75
N ASN A 201 6.58 18.89 4.49
CA ASN A 201 7.58 18.64 3.47
C ASN A 201 8.90 18.16 4.08
N PRO A 202 9.34 16.91 3.81
CA PRO A 202 10.61 16.39 4.31
C PRO A 202 11.83 17.19 3.84
N LYS A 203 11.79 17.73 2.61
CA LYS A 203 12.88 18.53 2.04
C LYS A 203 13.03 19.88 2.74
N ALA A 204 11.94 20.42 3.27
CA ALA A 204 11.92 21.65 4.06
C ALA A 204 12.22 21.41 5.56
N GLY A 205 12.69 20.22 5.94
CA GLY A 205 13.03 19.86 7.31
C GLY A 205 11.86 19.35 8.16
N GLY A 206 10.66 19.20 7.57
CA GLY A 206 9.54 18.54 8.22
C GLY A 206 9.85 17.06 8.50
N LYS A 207 9.43 16.56 9.66
CA LYS A 207 9.60 15.16 10.06
C LYS A 207 8.32 14.65 10.67
N LEU A 208 8.13 13.34 10.68
CA LEU A 208 7.03 12.70 11.41
C LEU A 208 7.01 13.13 12.88
N GLY A 209 5.82 13.33 13.43
CA GLY A 209 5.66 13.68 14.85
C GLY A 209 5.86 12.49 15.80
N GLY A 210 6.26 11.32 15.30
CA GLY A 210 6.39 10.07 16.04
C GLY A 210 6.31 8.86 15.12
N ALA A 211 6.66 7.67 15.64
CA ALA A 211 6.62 6.44 14.88
C ALA A 211 5.18 6.12 14.41
N ALA A 212 5.02 5.84 13.11
CA ALA A 212 3.71 5.55 12.54
C ALA A 212 3.41 4.05 12.66
N ARG A 213 2.15 3.70 12.93
CA ARG A 213 1.68 2.31 12.98
C ARG A 213 1.10 1.86 11.64
N TYR A 214 0.86 2.80 10.73
CA TYR A 214 0.44 2.52 9.37
C TYR A 214 1.14 3.47 8.39
N HIS A 215 1.88 2.94 7.43
CA HIS A 215 2.43 3.71 6.32
C HIS A 215 1.66 3.39 5.04
N MET A 216 1.37 4.40 4.24
CA MET A 216 0.86 4.25 2.88
C MET A 216 1.87 4.90 1.92
N VAL A 217 2.63 4.06 1.23
CA VAL A 217 3.70 4.48 0.32
C VAL A 217 3.12 4.67 -1.07
N MET A 218 3.01 5.94 -1.51
CA MET A 218 2.43 6.33 -2.80
C MET A 218 3.48 6.66 -3.87
N VAL A 219 4.76 6.57 -3.51
CA VAL A 219 5.90 6.82 -4.42
C VAL A 219 6.61 5.51 -4.76
N PRO A 220 6.91 5.23 -6.04
CA PRO A 220 7.48 3.95 -6.47
C PRO A 220 9.00 3.92 -6.25
N VAL A 221 9.43 4.14 -5.01
CA VAL A 221 10.85 4.26 -4.64
C VAL A 221 11.18 3.26 -3.52
N PRO A 222 11.98 2.20 -3.79
CA PRO A 222 12.31 1.18 -2.80
C PRO A 222 12.95 1.73 -1.52
N ALA A 223 13.77 2.77 -1.62
CA ALA A 223 14.39 3.41 -0.46
C ALA A 223 13.35 4.04 0.50
N VAL A 224 12.19 4.47 -0.02
CA VAL A 224 11.09 4.99 0.81
C VAL A 224 10.42 3.86 1.59
N VAL A 225 10.28 2.67 0.99
CA VAL A 225 9.80 1.47 1.70
C VAL A 225 10.76 1.08 2.82
N ALA A 226 12.08 1.13 2.56
CA ALA A 226 13.09 0.90 3.59
C ALA A 226 13.00 1.92 4.74
N GLY A 227 12.85 3.21 4.42
CA GLY A 227 12.64 4.25 5.42
C GLY A 227 11.36 4.03 6.26
N ALA A 228 10.28 3.56 5.65
CA ALA A 228 9.05 3.24 6.38
C ALA A 228 9.23 2.13 7.41
N VAL A 229 10.12 1.14 7.18
CA VAL A 229 10.48 0.12 8.19
C VAL A 229 11.16 0.76 9.41
N THR A 230 12.05 1.72 9.18
CA THR A 230 12.73 2.48 10.23
C THR A 230 11.74 3.29 11.05
N ASP A 231 10.83 4.00 10.38
CA ASP A 231 9.88 4.94 11.00
C ASP A 231 8.64 4.25 11.62
N SER A 232 8.49 2.94 11.39
CA SER A 232 7.35 2.17 11.91
C SER A 232 7.44 1.90 13.41
N ALA A 233 6.29 1.98 14.08
CA ALA A 233 6.07 1.41 15.41
C ALA A 233 5.90 -0.11 15.34
N ASP A 234 6.02 -0.79 16.48
CA ASP A 234 5.79 -2.24 16.59
C ASP A 234 4.38 -2.63 16.12
N GLY A 235 4.24 -3.76 15.41
CA GLY A 235 2.99 -4.24 14.84
C GLY A 235 2.45 -3.36 13.71
N GLY A 236 3.31 -2.55 13.10
CA GLY A 236 2.96 -1.60 12.04
C GLY A 236 2.70 -2.27 10.69
N ILE A 237 1.84 -1.65 9.89
CA ILE A 237 1.54 -2.05 8.51
C ILE A 237 2.18 -1.05 7.55
N ILE A 238 2.88 -1.54 6.52
CA ILE A 238 3.43 -0.70 5.46
C ILE A 238 2.76 -1.13 4.15
N ASN A 239 1.83 -0.30 3.70
CA ASN A 239 1.10 -0.47 2.46
C ASN A 239 1.89 0.13 1.30
N ILE A 240 2.50 -0.74 0.50
CA ILE A 240 3.22 -0.46 -0.74
C ILE A 240 2.17 -0.37 -1.86
N PHE A 241 1.48 0.77 -1.90
CA PHE A 241 0.48 1.05 -2.93
C PHE A 241 1.12 1.51 -4.23
N ALA A 242 2.29 2.14 -4.15
CA ALA A 242 3.04 2.59 -5.31
C ALA A 242 3.33 1.43 -6.27
N GLY A 243 3.13 1.68 -7.57
CA GLY A 243 3.44 0.73 -8.65
C GLY A 243 4.93 0.53 -8.85
N ILE A 244 5.63 -0.04 -7.85
CA ILE A 244 7.01 -0.49 -7.98
C ILE A 244 7.00 -1.75 -8.87
N PRO A 245 7.73 -1.77 -10.00
CA PRO A 245 7.74 -2.93 -10.89
C PRO A 245 8.16 -4.22 -10.18
N SER A 246 7.57 -5.36 -10.57
CA SER A 246 7.72 -6.64 -9.89
C SER A 246 9.17 -7.13 -9.77
N GLU A 247 10.04 -6.76 -10.70
CA GLU A 247 11.45 -7.11 -10.75
C GLU A 247 12.31 -6.30 -9.76
N ILE A 248 11.77 -5.21 -9.22
CA ILE A 248 12.52 -4.31 -8.35
C ILE A 248 12.54 -4.82 -6.90
N SER A 249 13.76 -4.90 -6.36
CA SER A 249 14.04 -5.17 -4.96
C SER A 249 14.49 -3.91 -4.23
N GLY A 250 14.37 -3.91 -2.90
CA GLY A 250 14.78 -2.82 -2.02
C GLY A 250 15.67 -3.31 -0.88
N PRO A 251 16.56 -2.44 -0.35
CA PRO A 251 17.42 -2.77 0.78
C PRO A 251 16.63 -2.67 2.09
N ILE A 252 15.98 -3.74 2.51
CA ILE A 252 15.12 -3.73 3.70
C ILE A 252 15.88 -4.22 4.93
N ASP A 253 15.81 -3.45 6.02
CA ASP A 253 16.24 -3.91 7.34
C ASP A 253 15.25 -4.96 7.88
N LEU A 254 15.49 -6.23 7.51
CA LEU A 254 14.64 -7.35 7.93
C LEU A 254 14.81 -7.67 9.43
N ASP A 255 15.90 -7.23 10.07
CA ASP A 255 16.06 -7.40 11.52
C ASP A 255 15.08 -6.50 12.28
N ALA A 256 15.00 -5.22 11.89
CA ALA A 256 13.99 -4.31 12.41
C ALA A 256 12.58 -4.76 12.05
N TYR A 257 12.37 -5.21 10.81
CA TYR A 257 11.07 -5.73 10.35
C TYR A 257 10.55 -6.89 11.23
N CYS A 258 11.39 -7.90 11.47
CA CYS A 258 11.03 -9.07 12.28
C CYS A 258 10.88 -8.71 13.76
N ARG A 259 11.77 -7.88 14.31
CA ARG A 259 11.72 -7.45 15.72
C ARG A 259 10.45 -6.68 16.03
N LYS A 260 10.08 -5.75 15.15
CA LYS A 260 8.87 -4.93 15.30
C LYS A 260 7.61 -5.70 14.90
N GLY A 261 7.69 -6.87 14.28
CA GLY A 261 6.52 -7.62 13.79
C GLY A 261 5.74 -6.83 12.72
N LEU A 262 6.45 -6.24 11.77
CA LEU A 262 5.84 -5.43 10.71
C LEU A 262 5.17 -6.30 9.64
N TYR A 263 4.29 -5.67 8.87
CA TYR A 263 3.58 -6.31 7.77
C TYR A 263 3.58 -5.46 6.50
N PHE A 264 4.22 -5.97 5.45
CA PHE A 264 4.08 -5.43 4.10
C PHE A 264 2.77 -5.89 3.46
N ILE A 265 2.05 -4.93 2.90
CA ILE A 265 0.89 -5.19 2.05
C ILE A 265 1.01 -4.37 0.77
N GLY A 266 0.50 -4.90 -0.33
CA GLY A 266 0.31 -4.19 -1.57
C GLY A 266 -0.80 -4.89 -2.33
N THR A 267 -1.69 -4.11 -2.94
CA THR A 267 -2.84 -4.64 -3.67
C THR A 267 -2.97 -3.87 -4.97
N SER A 268 -2.98 -4.59 -6.09
CA SER A 268 -3.39 -4.04 -7.37
C SER A 268 -4.86 -4.43 -7.65
N GLY A 269 -5.68 -3.42 -7.98
CA GLY A 269 -7.10 -3.62 -8.29
C GLY A 269 -8.05 -3.66 -7.09
N SER A 270 -9.32 -3.91 -7.38
CA SER A 270 -10.40 -4.02 -6.40
C SER A 270 -11.33 -5.14 -6.81
N THR A 271 -11.82 -5.90 -5.85
CA THR A 271 -12.87 -6.90 -6.11
C THR A 271 -14.22 -6.21 -6.36
N MET A 272 -15.20 -6.94 -6.87
CA MET A 272 -16.56 -6.40 -7.01
C MET A 272 -17.13 -5.99 -5.64
N GLU A 273 -16.87 -6.80 -4.62
CA GLU A 273 -17.26 -6.54 -3.25
C GLU A 273 -16.61 -5.26 -2.71
N ASP A 274 -15.33 -5.01 -3.02
CA ASP A 274 -14.67 -3.77 -2.63
C ASP A 274 -15.30 -2.55 -3.31
N MET A 275 -15.64 -2.66 -4.60
CA MET A 275 -16.34 -1.59 -5.33
C MET A 275 -17.72 -1.30 -4.74
N GLN A 276 -18.49 -2.35 -4.40
CA GLN A 276 -19.81 -2.22 -3.76
C GLN A 276 -19.71 -1.53 -2.39
N VAL A 277 -18.70 -1.88 -1.57
CA VAL A 277 -18.47 -1.25 -0.26
C VAL A 277 -18.15 0.24 -0.43
N VAL A 278 -17.31 0.60 -1.40
CA VAL A 278 -17.00 2.02 -1.67
C VAL A 278 -18.23 2.76 -2.16
N LEU A 279 -19.01 2.19 -3.08
CA LEU A 279 -20.25 2.78 -3.57
C LEU A 279 -21.25 3.03 -2.44
N GLY A 280 -21.44 2.06 -1.54
CA GLY A 280 -22.31 2.22 -0.37
C GLY A 280 -21.90 3.39 0.54
N LYS A 281 -20.59 3.61 0.72
CA LYS A 281 -20.07 4.77 1.50
C LYS A 281 -20.33 6.10 0.81
N VAL A 282 -20.24 6.15 -0.51
CA VAL A 282 -20.56 7.35 -1.29
C VAL A 282 -22.05 7.66 -1.20
N LEU A 283 -22.92 6.65 -1.38
CA LEU A 283 -24.37 6.81 -1.29
C LEU A 283 -24.86 7.21 0.11
N ALA A 284 -24.11 6.86 1.15
CA ALA A 284 -24.39 7.23 2.54
C ALA A 284 -23.75 8.57 2.95
N ASP A 285 -23.21 9.36 2.02
CA ASP A 285 -22.49 10.63 2.26
C ASP A 285 -21.31 10.52 3.23
N GLN A 286 -20.75 9.31 3.39
CA GLN A 286 -19.59 9.06 4.25
C GLN A 286 -18.26 9.31 3.52
N LEU A 287 -18.28 9.28 2.18
CA LEU A 287 -17.13 9.53 1.32
C LEU A 287 -17.53 10.41 0.15
N ASP A 288 -17.01 11.62 0.10
CA ASP A 288 -17.18 12.50 -1.06
C ASP A 288 -15.98 12.37 -2.01
N THR A 289 -16.19 11.68 -3.13
CA THR A 289 -15.17 11.51 -4.16
C THR A 289 -14.94 12.79 -4.99
N ASN A 290 -15.88 13.75 -4.97
CA ASN A 290 -15.78 14.97 -5.75
C ASN A 290 -14.75 15.97 -5.19
N LEU A 291 -14.39 15.85 -3.91
CA LEU A 291 -13.29 16.61 -3.29
C LEU A 291 -12.00 16.50 -4.09
N SER A 292 -11.85 15.39 -4.79
CA SER A 292 -10.65 15.07 -5.51
C SER A 292 -10.61 15.53 -6.96
N VAL A 293 -11.68 16.13 -7.47
CA VAL A 293 -11.75 16.70 -8.83
C VAL A 293 -10.85 17.94 -8.90
N GLY A 294 -10.02 18.00 -9.94
CA GLY A 294 -9.14 19.13 -10.25
C GLY A 294 -9.42 19.76 -11.61
N ALA A 295 -9.94 18.98 -12.57
CA ALA A 295 -10.28 19.49 -13.89
C ALA A 295 -11.46 18.73 -14.52
N ILE A 296 -12.05 19.36 -15.53
CA ILE A 296 -13.15 18.86 -16.34
C ILE A 296 -12.77 18.99 -17.82
N THR A 297 -13.19 18.03 -18.63
CA THR A 297 -13.00 18.06 -20.08
C THR A 297 -14.13 17.32 -20.81
N GLY A 298 -14.31 17.62 -22.10
CA GLY A 298 -15.05 16.77 -23.03
C GLY A 298 -14.14 15.72 -23.68
N PHE A 299 -14.59 15.09 -24.76
CA PHE A 299 -13.70 14.25 -25.57
C PHE A 299 -12.59 15.06 -26.26
N GLY A 300 -12.86 16.31 -26.64
CA GLY A 300 -11.88 17.18 -27.32
C GLY A 300 -10.60 17.43 -26.52
N GLY A 301 -10.69 17.52 -25.19
CA GLY A 301 -9.53 17.67 -24.31
C GLY A 301 -9.05 16.38 -23.64
N ALA A 302 -9.52 15.20 -24.05
CA ALA A 302 -9.16 13.94 -23.38
C ALA A 302 -7.66 13.59 -23.51
N ILE A 303 -7.07 13.83 -24.69
CA ILE A 303 -5.63 13.61 -24.93
C ILE A 303 -4.79 14.56 -24.07
N GLU A 304 -5.15 15.84 -24.01
CA GLU A 304 -4.49 16.80 -23.10
C GLU A 304 -4.66 16.36 -21.64
N GLY A 305 -5.82 15.84 -21.27
CA GLY A 305 -6.07 15.28 -19.95
C GLY A 305 -5.10 14.15 -19.58
N LEU A 306 -4.87 13.21 -20.50
CA LEU A 306 -3.89 12.13 -20.29
C LEU A 306 -2.47 12.68 -20.10
N ASP A 307 -2.06 13.67 -20.89
CA ASP A 307 -0.74 14.30 -20.74
C ASP A 307 -0.64 15.08 -19.41
N ALA A 308 -1.70 15.77 -18.99
CA ALA A 308 -1.76 16.48 -17.72
C ALA A 308 -1.63 15.52 -16.52
N VAL A 309 -2.20 14.30 -16.61
CA VAL A 309 -1.99 13.24 -15.61
C VAL A 309 -0.54 12.77 -15.62
N LYS A 310 0.00 12.47 -16.80
CA LYS A 310 1.38 11.97 -16.97
C LYS A 310 2.43 12.95 -16.44
N THR A 311 2.24 14.24 -16.69
CA THR A 311 3.14 15.31 -16.26
C THR A 311 2.84 15.83 -14.86
N GLY A 312 1.70 15.44 -14.27
CA GLY A 312 1.24 15.95 -12.98
C GLY A 312 0.91 17.45 -12.99
N LYS A 313 0.51 17.99 -14.15
CA LYS A 313 0.08 19.38 -14.34
C LYS A 313 -1.22 19.69 -13.58
N ILE A 314 -2.12 18.71 -13.50
CA ILE A 314 -3.37 18.81 -12.73
C ILE A 314 -3.27 17.91 -11.51
N SER A 315 -3.57 18.49 -10.34
CA SER A 315 -3.71 17.74 -9.09
C SER A 315 -5.10 17.11 -9.00
N GLY A 316 -5.18 15.84 -8.58
CA GLY A 316 -6.44 15.12 -8.44
C GLY A 316 -6.95 14.47 -9.73
N LYS A 317 -8.27 14.36 -9.84
CA LYS A 317 -8.98 13.72 -10.96
C LYS A 317 -9.36 14.71 -12.05
N ILE A 318 -9.27 14.23 -13.28
CA ILE A 318 -9.85 14.86 -14.45
C ILE A 318 -11.13 14.10 -14.80
N LEU A 319 -12.26 14.80 -14.81
CA LEU A 319 -13.53 14.24 -15.24
C LEU A 319 -13.71 14.45 -16.74
N VAL A 320 -14.00 13.37 -17.47
CA VAL A 320 -14.35 13.42 -18.88
C VAL A 320 -15.86 13.28 -18.99
N TYR A 321 -16.53 14.31 -19.51
CA TYR A 321 -17.96 14.27 -19.82
C TYR A 321 -18.16 14.13 -21.34
N PRO A 322 -18.49 12.92 -21.84
CA PRO A 322 -18.74 12.68 -23.27
C PRO A 322 -19.70 13.68 -23.91
N ASP A 323 -20.74 14.06 -23.17
CA ASP A 323 -21.80 14.99 -23.59
C ASP A 323 -21.31 16.41 -23.89
N LEU A 324 -20.10 16.78 -23.45
CA LEU A 324 -19.50 18.09 -23.73
C LEU A 324 -18.70 18.13 -25.04
N GLY A 325 -18.62 17.03 -25.80
CA GLY A 325 -18.01 17.00 -27.13
C GLY A 325 -16.58 17.55 -27.12
N ASP A 326 -16.34 18.64 -27.87
CA ASP A 326 -15.02 19.28 -28.03
C ASP A 326 -14.59 20.20 -26.87
N PHE A 327 -15.30 20.15 -25.73
CA PHE A 327 -14.95 20.96 -24.57
C PHE A 327 -13.49 20.72 -24.13
N PRO A 328 -12.68 21.78 -23.98
CA PRO A 328 -11.25 21.65 -23.69
C PRO A 328 -11.00 21.26 -22.23
N LEU A 329 -9.77 20.85 -21.91
CA LEU A 329 -9.37 20.62 -20.53
C LEU A 329 -9.36 21.94 -19.75
N MET A 330 -10.16 22.04 -18.69
CA MET A 330 -10.23 23.22 -17.82
C MET A 330 -10.15 22.82 -16.35
N SER A 331 -9.36 23.55 -15.56
CA SER A 331 -9.43 23.42 -14.10
C SER A 331 -10.81 23.84 -13.60
N VAL A 332 -11.19 23.43 -12.38
CA VAL A 332 -12.47 23.85 -11.78
C VAL A 332 -12.58 25.38 -11.74
N GLU A 333 -11.49 26.07 -11.42
CA GLU A 333 -11.42 27.53 -11.36
C GLU A 333 -11.61 28.16 -12.74
N ALA A 334 -10.98 27.59 -13.77
CA ALA A 334 -11.15 28.04 -15.16
C ALA A 334 -12.57 27.82 -15.67
N VAL A 335 -13.22 26.72 -15.28
CA VAL A 335 -14.64 26.47 -15.56
C VAL A 335 -15.51 27.55 -14.93
N VAL A 336 -15.29 27.90 -13.66
CA VAL A 336 -16.06 28.95 -12.98
C VAL A 336 -15.81 30.32 -13.62
N ALA A 337 -14.58 30.64 -14.01
CA ALA A 337 -14.26 31.90 -14.67
C ALA A 337 -14.99 32.05 -16.02
N LYS A 338 -15.08 30.96 -16.80
CA LYS A 338 -15.76 30.95 -18.10
C LYS A 338 -17.28 30.81 -17.99
N TYR A 339 -17.76 30.06 -17.01
CA TYR A 339 -19.18 29.80 -16.75
C TYR A 339 -19.53 30.17 -15.30
N PRO A 340 -19.70 31.47 -14.99
CA PRO A 340 -19.86 31.94 -13.61
C PRO A 340 -21.05 31.34 -12.86
N SER A 341 -22.08 30.87 -13.56
CA SER A 341 -23.24 30.21 -12.94
C SER A 341 -22.92 28.86 -12.28
N VAL A 342 -21.79 28.23 -12.64
CA VAL A 342 -21.31 26.99 -12.01
C VAL A 342 -20.75 27.24 -10.61
N GLY A 343 -20.11 28.40 -10.37
CA GLY A 343 -19.46 28.73 -9.10
C GLY A 343 -20.37 28.58 -7.87
N PRO A 344 -21.59 29.16 -7.86
CA PRO A 344 -22.55 29.01 -6.77
C PRO A 344 -23.04 27.58 -6.52
N LYS A 345 -22.75 26.62 -7.42
CA LYS A 345 -23.11 25.20 -7.28
C LYS A 345 -22.00 24.37 -6.65
N LEU A 346 -20.80 24.91 -6.50
CA LEU A 346 -19.70 24.25 -5.81
C LEU A 346 -19.94 24.23 -4.29
N ARG A 347 -19.39 23.23 -3.62
CA ARG A 347 -19.39 23.13 -2.15
C ARG A 347 -17.97 23.30 -1.64
N ASP A 348 -17.70 24.37 -0.90
CA ASP A 348 -16.34 24.71 -0.44
C ASP A 348 -15.30 24.73 -1.59
N GLY A 349 -15.71 25.22 -2.77
CA GLY A 349 -14.88 25.21 -3.99
C GLY A 349 -14.71 23.85 -4.67
N CYS A 350 -15.30 22.78 -4.11
CA CYS A 350 -15.25 21.44 -4.68
C CYS A 350 -16.41 21.17 -5.63
N TRP A 351 -16.16 20.28 -6.60
CA TRP A 351 -17.15 19.84 -7.59
C TRP A 351 -18.36 19.18 -6.93
N THR A 352 -19.53 19.30 -7.55
CA THR A 352 -20.79 18.72 -7.07
C THR A 352 -21.64 18.25 -8.24
N ARG A 353 -22.67 17.45 -7.94
CA ARG A 353 -23.68 17.09 -8.93
C ARG A 353 -24.40 18.31 -9.51
N ASP A 354 -24.67 19.32 -8.70
CA ASP A 354 -25.34 20.53 -9.17
C ASP A 354 -24.44 21.36 -10.10
N ALA A 355 -23.13 21.37 -9.85
CA ALA A 355 -22.14 22.01 -10.72
C ALA A 355 -22.02 21.25 -12.05
N GLU A 356 -22.07 19.92 -12.02
CA GLU A 356 -22.13 19.09 -13.22
C GLU A 356 -23.37 19.38 -14.07
N VAL A 357 -24.56 19.34 -13.46
CA VAL A 357 -25.82 19.63 -14.16
C VAL A 357 -25.81 21.02 -14.77
N GLU A 358 -25.33 22.02 -14.04
CA GLU A 358 -25.25 23.38 -14.55
C GLU A 358 -24.23 23.50 -15.69
N LEU A 359 -23.04 22.90 -15.58
CA LEU A 359 -22.05 22.89 -16.65
C LEU A 359 -22.61 22.25 -17.92
N LEU A 360 -23.24 21.08 -17.80
CA LEU A 360 -23.88 20.40 -18.93
C LEU A 360 -25.00 21.23 -19.56
N ARG A 361 -25.67 22.11 -18.79
CA ARG A 361 -26.69 23.01 -19.32
C ARG A 361 -26.11 24.19 -20.09
N VAL A 362 -24.98 24.75 -19.64
CA VAL A 362 -24.42 26.00 -20.20
C VAL A 362 -23.30 25.78 -21.22
N ALA A 363 -22.66 24.61 -21.22
CA ALA A 363 -21.52 24.30 -22.07
C ALA A 363 -21.81 23.27 -23.16
N LYS A 364 -22.97 22.60 -23.11
CA LYS A 364 -23.40 21.68 -24.17
C LYS A 364 -23.88 22.50 -25.36
N SER A 365 -23.04 22.54 -26.41
CA SER A 365 -23.32 23.17 -27.70
C SER A 365 -23.79 22.14 -28.71
#